data_AF-A0A812IMD9-F1
#
_entry.id   AF-A0A812IMD9-F1
#
_cell.length_a   1.000
_cell.length_b   1.000
_cell.length_c   1.000
_cell.angle_alpha   90.00
_cell.angle_beta   90.00
_cell.angle_gamma   90.00
#
_symmetry.space_group_name_H-M   'P 1'
#
loop_
_entity.id
_entity.type
_entity.pdbx_description
1 polymer ?
#
loop_
_entity_poly.entity_id
_entity_poly.type
_entity_poly.pdbx_seq_one_letter_code
_entity_poly.pdbx_strand_id
1 'polypeptide(L)'
;EWNNNHVGKYSTKGHIPDLPSNAELHVGWFNETLPGFLKTHEGQVRFMNVDCDCYSSTRDLLNLLSPRIGPGTILIFDEYTNYLNWQQHEFKAFAEAAAENEWSFEYVGISLQSKQAIIRILG
;
A
#
# COMPACT_ATOMS: atom_id res chain seq x y z
N GLU A 1 -8.92 -13.45 -11.56
CA GLU A 1 -7.55 -13.72 -12.02
C GLU A 1 -6.80 -12.39 -12.02
N TRP A 2 -5.61 -12.34 -11.43
CA TRP A 2 -4.73 -11.19 -11.48
C TRP A 2 -3.48 -11.61 -12.25
N ASN A 3 -3.10 -10.87 -13.30
CA ASN A 3 -1.96 -11.20 -14.17
C ASN A 3 -1.91 -12.67 -14.66
N ASN A 4 -3.04 -13.23 -15.12
CA ASN A 4 -3.16 -14.63 -15.56
C ASN A 4 -2.84 -15.70 -14.48
N ASN A 5 -2.81 -15.31 -13.20
CA ASN A 5 -2.56 -16.25 -12.12
C ASN A 5 -3.85 -16.93 -11.65
N HIS A 6 -3.77 -18.23 -11.38
CA HIS A 6 -4.83 -19.00 -10.75
C HIS A 6 -5.07 -18.54 -9.31
N VAL A 7 -6.33 -18.59 -8.89
CA VAL A 7 -6.73 -18.29 -7.51
C VAL A 7 -5.93 -19.17 -6.54
N GLY A 8 -5.36 -18.55 -5.51
CA GLY A 8 -4.58 -19.25 -4.50
C GLY A 8 -3.10 -19.45 -4.81
N LYS A 9 -2.58 -18.98 -5.96
CA LYS A 9 -1.14 -19.06 -6.31
C LYS A 9 -0.23 -18.55 -5.18
N TYR A 10 -0.64 -17.51 -4.47
CA TYR A 10 0.11 -16.87 -3.39
C TYR A 10 -0.41 -17.24 -1.98
N SER A 11 -1.33 -18.20 -1.87
CA SER A 11 -1.88 -18.57 -0.57
C SER A 11 -0.87 -19.38 0.25
N THR A 12 -0.67 -18.99 1.51
CA THR A 12 0.05 -19.79 2.51
C THR A 12 -0.81 -20.90 3.12
N LYS A 13 -2.04 -21.10 2.63
CA LYS A 13 -3.06 -21.98 3.22
C LYS A 13 -3.33 -21.67 4.70
N GLY A 14 -3.20 -20.40 5.09
CA GLY A 14 -3.40 -19.95 6.46
C GLY A 14 -2.21 -20.20 7.38
N HIS A 15 -1.07 -20.67 6.88
CA HIS A 15 0.15 -20.78 7.68
C HIS A 15 0.73 -19.38 7.94
N ILE A 16 0.82 -19.03 9.22
CA ILE A 16 1.40 -17.78 9.70
C ILE A 16 2.87 -18.04 10.07
N PRO A 17 3.83 -17.25 9.55
CA PRO A 17 5.24 -17.42 9.90
C PRO A 17 5.54 -16.98 11.34
N ASP A 18 6.60 -17.53 11.92
CA ASP A 18 7.14 -17.01 13.18
C ASP A 18 7.67 -15.59 12.96
N LEU A 19 7.24 -14.67 13.82
CA LEU A 19 7.63 -13.27 13.78
C LEU A 19 8.56 -12.93 14.94
N PRO A 20 9.49 -11.96 14.75
CA PRO A 20 10.19 -11.37 15.87
C PRO A 20 9.22 -10.59 16.78
N SER A 21 9.62 -10.36 18.03
CA SER A 21 8.76 -9.72 19.05
C SER A 21 8.30 -8.29 18.73
N ASN A 22 8.90 -7.65 17.72
CA ASN A 22 8.60 -6.30 17.27
C ASN A 22 7.77 -6.25 15.98
N ALA A 23 7.20 -7.39 15.56
CA ALA A 23 6.32 -7.47 14.40
C ALA A 23 5.01 -8.16 14.79
N GLU A 24 3.91 -7.62 14.28
CA GLU A 24 2.56 -8.15 14.48
C GLU A 24 1.89 -8.34 13.12
N LEU A 25 1.12 -9.42 12.97
CA LEU A 25 0.31 -9.67 11.78
C LEU A 25 -1.16 -9.46 12.10
N HIS A 26 -1.81 -8.61 11.31
CA HIS A 26 -3.25 -8.40 11.36
C HIS A 26 -3.94 -9.23 10.27
N VAL A 27 -4.45 -10.40 10.64
CA VAL A 27 -5.05 -11.37 9.70
C VAL A 27 -6.48 -10.97 9.35
N GLY A 28 -6.73 -10.67 8.08
CA GLY A 28 -8.04 -10.32 7.55
C GLY A 28 -7.95 -9.28 6.44
N TRP A 29 -9.10 -8.83 5.93
CA TRP A 29 -9.14 -7.77 4.93
C TRP A 29 -8.83 -6.40 5.54
N PHE A 30 -8.24 -5.49 4.76
CA PHE A 30 -7.86 -4.16 5.27
C PHE A 30 -9.05 -3.38 5.86
N ASN A 31 -10.23 -3.45 5.23
CA ASN A 31 -11.44 -2.80 5.73
C ASN A 31 -11.98 -3.39 7.05
N GLU A 32 -11.56 -4.61 7.41
CA GLU A 32 -11.95 -5.28 8.65
C GLU A 32 -10.91 -5.07 9.76
N THR A 33 -9.62 -5.11 9.43
CA THR A 33 -8.53 -5.15 10.42
C THR A 33 -7.95 -3.78 10.71
N LEU A 34 -7.76 -2.95 9.69
CA LEU A 34 -7.07 -1.66 9.79
C LEU A 34 -7.81 -0.65 10.70
N PRO A 35 -9.15 -0.55 10.69
CA PRO A 35 -9.86 0.33 11.64
C PRO A 35 -9.61 -0.02 13.10
N GLY A 36 -9.41 -1.31 13.42
CA GLY A 36 -9.06 -1.76 14.76
C GLY A 36 -7.64 -1.33 15.14
N PHE A 37 -6.68 -1.59 14.25
CA PHE A 37 -5.28 -1.17 14.41
C PHE A 37 -5.14 0.34 14.65
N LEU A 38 -5.84 1.17 13.86
CA LEU A 38 -5.77 2.62 13.94
C LEU A 38 -6.36 3.23 15.23
N LYS A 39 -7.16 2.46 15.98
CA LYS A 39 -7.68 2.87 17.28
C LYS A 39 -6.68 2.66 18.40
N THR A 40 -5.78 1.69 18.26
CA THR A 40 -4.79 1.33 19.29
C THR A 40 -3.40 1.89 18.99
N HIS A 41 -3.16 2.31 17.75
CA HIS A 41 -1.89 2.86 17.29
C HIS A 41 -2.08 4.28 16.77
N GLU A 42 -1.82 5.25 17.65
CA GLU A 42 -1.84 6.65 17.31
C GLU A 42 -0.54 7.10 16.63
N GLY A 43 -0.60 8.23 15.95
CA GLY A 43 0.56 8.85 15.30
C GLY A 43 0.54 8.74 13.78
N GLN A 44 1.47 9.46 13.17
CA GLN A 44 1.61 9.55 11.72
C GLN A 44 2.41 8.36 11.18
N VAL A 45 2.01 7.85 10.02
CA VAL A 45 2.79 6.85 9.28
C VAL A 45 4.09 7.50 8.84
N ARG A 46 5.22 6.88 9.17
CA ARG A 46 6.54 7.33 8.71
C ARG A 46 7.00 6.63 7.45
N PHE A 47 6.64 5.35 7.35
CA PHE A 47 6.98 4.49 6.24
C PHE A 47 5.83 3.52 6.01
N MET A 48 5.47 3.30 4.75
CA MET A 48 4.52 2.27 4.34
C MET A 48 5.04 1.57 3.09
N ASN A 49 5.08 0.24 3.15
CA ASN A 49 5.30 -0.62 1.99
C ASN A 49 3.92 -1.14 1.54
N VAL A 50 3.58 -0.89 0.27
CA VAL A 50 2.30 -1.20 -0.36
C VAL A 50 2.54 -2.24 -1.43
N ASP A 51 2.05 -3.45 -1.18
CA ASP A 51 2.10 -4.59 -2.08
C ASP A 51 0.69 -5.20 -2.12
N CYS A 52 -0.23 -4.44 -2.73
CA CYS A 52 -1.66 -4.77 -2.74
C CYS A 52 -2.11 -5.35 -4.08
N ASP A 53 -1.26 -5.25 -5.11
CA ASP A 53 -1.44 -5.69 -6.50
C ASP A 53 -2.56 -5.00 -7.29
N CYS A 54 -3.64 -4.61 -6.60
CA CYS A 54 -4.90 -4.20 -7.20
C CYS A 54 -5.39 -2.85 -6.66
N TYR A 55 -6.18 -2.19 -7.51
CA TYR A 55 -6.74 -0.88 -7.25
C TYR A 55 -7.60 -0.83 -5.99
N SER A 56 -8.55 -1.76 -5.83
CA SER A 56 -9.52 -1.73 -4.74
C SER A 56 -8.86 -1.83 -3.38
N SER A 57 -7.91 -2.75 -3.21
CA SER A 57 -7.18 -2.91 -1.94
C SER A 57 -6.31 -1.70 -1.64
N THR A 58 -5.60 -1.18 -2.65
CA THR A 58 -4.75 0.02 -2.49
C THR A 58 -5.57 1.25 -2.13
N ARG A 59 -6.72 1.45 -2.79
CA ARG A 59 -7.63 2.55 -2.51
C ARG A 59 -8.20 2.45 -1.09
N ASP A 60 -8.68 1.27 -0.69
CA ASP A 60 -9.26 1.09 0.64
C ASP A 60 -8.19 1.32 1.74
N LEU A 61 -6.96 0.85 1.51
CA LEU A 61 -5.80 1.12 2.37
C LEU A 61 -5.52 2.63 2.49
N LEU A 62 -5.38 3.33 1.36
CA LEU A 62 -5.06 4.76 1.34
C LEU A 62 -6.17 5.61 1.96
N ASN A 63 -7.44 5.28 1.72
CA ASN A 63 -8.58 6.00 2.30
C ASN A 63 -8.62 5.88 3.83
N LEU A 64 -8.33 4.69 4.35
CA LEU A 64 -8.30 4.46 5.80
C LEU A 64 -7.09 5.12 6.46
N LEU A 65 -5.95 5.17 5.76
CA LEU A 65 -4.70 5.73 6.29
C LEU A 65 -4.48 7.21 5.98
N SER A 66 -5.28 7.84 5.12
CA SER A 66 -5.06 9.22 4.72
C SER A 66 -4.94 10.20 5.90
N PRO A 67 -5.70 10.06 7.02
CA PRO A 67 -5.53 10.95 8.18
C PRO A 67 -4.20 10.77 8.93
N ARG A 68 -3.45 9.71 8.61
CA ARG A 68 -2.13 9.38 9.19
C ARG A 68 -0.98 9.62 8.22
N ILE A 69 -1.26 10.03 6.99
CA ILE A 69 -0.26 10.33 5.98
C ILE A 69 -0.06 11.85 5.96
N GLY A 70 1.19 12.28 6.08
CA GLY A 70 1.55 13.70 6.08
C GLY A 70 3.01 13.95 5.66
N PRO A 71 3.51 15.19 5.79
CA PRO A 71 4.85 15.55 5.38
C PRO A 71 5.95 14.60 5.89
N GLY A 72 6.86 14.23 5.00
CA GLY A 72 7.95 13.30 5.24
C GLY A 72 7.53 11.82 5.26
N THR A 73 6.28 11.47 4.91
CA THR A 73 5.85 10.06 4.83
C THR A 73 6.45 9.44 3.59
N ILE A 74 7.08 8.26 3.74
CA ILE A 74 7.62 7.48 2.64
C ILE A 74 6.66 6.35 2.30
N LEU A 75 6.21 6.32 1.05
CA LEU A 75 5.36 5.29 0.48
C LEU A 75 6.21 4.52 -0.54
N ILE A 76 6.29 3.20 -0.41
CA ILE A 76 6.87 2.32 -1.43
C ILE A 76 5.74 1.50 -2.01
N PHE A 77 5.58 1.53 -3.33
CA PHE A 77 4.62 0.71 -4.06
C PHE A 77 5.37 -0.38 -4.83
N ASP A 78 4.96 -1.65 -4.69
CA ASP A 78 5.65 -2.79 -5.30
C ASP A 78 5.37 -2.87 -6.82
N GLU A 79 4.11 -2.74 -7.22
CA GLU A 79 3.64 -2.89 -8.60
C GLU A 79 3.10 -1.55 -9.14
N TYR A 80 3.96 -0.54 -9.14
CA TYR A 80 3.59 0.83 -9.49
C TYR A 80 3.62 1.13 -10.99
N THR A 81 4.53 0.52 -11.77
CA THR A 81 4.72 0.88 -13.18
C THR A 81 5.25 -0.25 -14.07
N ASN A 82 5.36 -0.01 -15.38
CA ASN A 82 6.09 -0.88 -16.33
C ASN A 82 5.54 -2.32 -16.52
N TYR A 83 4.21 -2.50 -16.42
CA TYR A 83 3.51 -3.73 -16.85
C TYR A 83 2.14 -3.41 -17.46
N LEU A 84 1.53 -4.32 -18.21
CA LEU A 84 0.25 -4.03 -18.87
C LEU A 84 -0.83 -3.57 -17.87
N ASN A 85 -1.48 -2.43 -18.15
CA ASN A 85 -2.54 -1.82 -17.33
C ASN A 85 -2.12 -1.30 -15.94
N TRP A 86 -0.83 -1.13 -15.66
CA TRP A 86 -0.33 -0.56 -14.39
C TRP A 86 -1.04 0.73 -13.95
N GLN A 87 -1.40 1.57 -14.93
CA GLN A 87 -2.13 2.83 -14.73
C GLN A 87 -3.53 2.69 -14.15
N GLN A 88 -4.08 1.47 -14.08
CA GLN A 88 -5.42 1.20 -13.53
C GLN A 88 -5.36 0.55 -12.13
N HIS A 89 -4.17 0.38 -11.56
CA HIS A 89 -3.94 -0.31 -10.28
C HIS A 89 -3.41 0.65 -9.22
N GLU A 90 -2.28 0.33 -8.59
CA GLU A 90 -1.72 1.12 -7.48
C GLU A 90 -1.44 2.56 -7.87
N PHE A 91 -0.95 2.80 -9.10
CA PHE A 91 -0.76 4.14 -9.63
C PHE A 91 -2.04 4.97 -9.60
N LYS A 92 -3.15 4.39 -10.06
CA LYS A 92 -4.44 5.09 -10.08
C LYS A 92 -4.94 5.40 -8.68
N ALA A 93 -4.90 4.40 -7.80
CA ALA A 93 -5.33 4.55 -6.42
C ALA A 93 -4.53 5.64 -5.70
N PHE A 94 -3.20 5.67 -5.89
CA PHE A 94 -2.37 6.72 -5.34
C PHE A 94 -2.66 8.09 -5.97
N ALA A 95 -2.78 8.18 -7.30
CA ALA A 95 -3.06 9.45 -7.97
C ALA A 95 -4.40 10.07 -7.54
N GLU A 96 -5.44 9.24 -7.39
CA GLU A 96 -6.74 9.67 -6.87
C GLU A 96 -6.63 10.10 -5.40
N ALA A 97 -5.99 9.30 -4.54
CA ALA A 97 -5.81 9.65 -3.12
C ALA A 97 -5.00 10.95 -2.94
N ALA A 98 -3.93 11.14 -3.72
CA ALA A 98 -3.14 12.36 -3.68
C ALA A 98 -3.95 13.58 -4.11
N ALA A 99 -4.80 13.45 -5.13
CA ALA A 99 -5.70 14.52 -5.54
C ALA A 99 -6.77 14.83 -4.49
N GLU A 100 -7.41 13.80 -3.93
CA GLU A 100 -8.49 13.94 -2.94
C GLU A 100 -8.02 14.53 -1.61
N ASN A 101 -6.78 14.24 -1.20
CA ASN A 101 -6.19 14.72 0.06
C ASN A 101 -5.24 15.91 -0.16
N GLU A 102 -5.20 16.47 -1.38
CA GLU A 102 -4.34 17.61 -1.77
C GLU A 102 -2.84 17.38 -1.48
N TRP A 103 -2.38 16.14 -1.55
CA TRP A 103 -0.98 15.80 -1.29
C TRP A 103 -0.07 16.32 -2.39
N SER A 104 0.89 17.14 -1.98
CA SER A 104 2.12 17.39 -2.71
C SER A 104 3.13 16.28 -2.40
N PHE A 105 3.83 15.80 -3.43
CA PHE A 105 4.77 14.69 -3.28
C PHE A 105 5.90 14.76 -4.30
N GLU A 106 6.97 14.03 -4.01
CA GLU A 106 8.09 13.79 -4.93
C GLU A 106 8.33 12.29 -5.11
N TYR A 107 8.78 11.91 -6.31
CA TYR A 107 9.36 10.58 -6.53
C TYR A 107 10.81 10.60 -6.07
N VAL A 108 11.09 9.88 -4.98
CA VAL A 108 12.45 9.70 -4.47
C VAL A 108 13.22 8.67 -5.32
N GLY A 109 12.51 7.71 -5.90
CA GLY A 109 13.11 6.71 -6.78
C GLY A 109 12.05 5.94 -7.56
N ILE A 110 12.40 5.51 -8.76
CA ILE A 110 11.59 4.63 -9.59
C ILE A 110 12.52 3.56 -10.16
N SER A 111 12.12 2.30 -10.04
CA SER A 111 12.81 1.16 -10.65
C SER A 111 11.92 0.57 -11.72
N LEU A 112 12.32 0.66 -12.98
CA LEU A 112 11.56 0.02 -14.07
C LEU A 112 11.72 -1.50 -14.06
N GLN A 113 12.84 -2.01 -13.51
CA GLN A 113 13.09 -3.45 -13.44
C GLN A 113 12.22 -4.12 -12.37
N SER A 114 12.19 -3.55 -11.16
CA SER A 114 11.34 -4.05 -10.08
C SER A 114 9.94 -3.46 -10.10
N LYS A 115 9.66 -2.48 -10.97
CA LYS A 115 8.38 -1.76 -11.11
C LYS A 115 8.01 -0.86 -9.94
N GLN A 116 8.89 -0.77 -8.95
CA GLN A 116 8.63 -0.06 -7.71
C GLN A 116 8.76 1.45 -7.87
N ALA A 117 7.99 2.17 -7.07
CA ALA A 117 8.15 3.60 -6.86
C ALA A 117 8.27 3.92 -5.37
N ILE A 118 9.19 4.83 -5.05
CA ILE A 118 9.36 5.41 -3.72
C ILE A 118 8.88 6.86 -3.81
N ILE A 119 7.86 7.19 -3.03
CA ILE A 119 7.21 8.49 -3.01
C ILE A 119 7.37 9.10 -1.61
N ARG A 120 7.72 10.38 -1.55
CA ARG A 120 7.70 11.16 -0.31
C ARG A 120 6.60 12.19 -0.36
N ILE A 121 5.75 12.23 0.67
CA ILE A 121 4.76 13.29 0.86
C ILE A 121 5.46 14.55 1.40
N LEU A 122 5.15 15.71 0.84
CA LEU A 122 5.76 16.99 1.17
C LEU A 122 4.82 17.91 1.97
N GLY A 123 3.53 17.82 1.72
CA GLY A 123 2.49 18.74 2.20
C GLY A 123 1.13 18.18 1.86
#